data_AF-A0A914ZD53-F1
#
_entry.id   AF-A0A914ZD53-F1
#
_cell.length_a   1.000
_cell.length_b   1.000
_cell.length_c   1.000
_cell.angle_alpha   90.00
_cell.angle_beta   90.00
_cell.angle_gamma   90.00
#
_symmetry.space_group_name_H-M   'P 1'
#
loop_
_entity.id
_entity.type
_entity.pdbx_description
1 polymer ?
#
loop_
_entity_poly.entity_id
_entity_poly.type
_entity_poly.pdbx_seq_one_letter_code
_entity_poly.pdbx_strand_id
1 'polypeptide(L)'
;MAEDDKPLSSKSRRKANITSFADLQTEILYRSRVSAETNFADGEINRTKNNILQMTKAEKQAKDKTSLARKERIQKAADAVRKEDEDYQLRKRTMEEKAKLYERLKSGERLVYEDGTKPDYLVDFDRRERSPSPPRRSQSPRQRSRSRSPRDRDRDEAPPPRPLIVHYDPSEDKGRIFGAAHVPLPQDEDERQKKIAELEALTLATFETRQRRKKERSVEERAKRERLNFIRELKGLPPLESSDEEEEDHPGANIDLSSIPLPADPDAERRAEEERKKKFEREWDRGKMRDMQWVKRKAK
;
A
#
# COMPACT_ATOMS: atom_id res chain seq x y z
N MET A 1 77.12 -35.99 -22.01
CA MET A 1 76.84 -34.55 -22.15
C MET A 1 76.17 -34.34 -23.50
N ALA A 2 74.85 -34.27 -23.52
CA ALA A 2 74.04 -33.81 -24.65
C ALA A 2 72.66 -33.50 -24.07
N GLU A 3 72.36 -32.22 -23.85
CA GLU A 3 70.99 -31.74 -23.67
C GLU A 3 70.75 -30.62 -24.67
N ASP A 4 69.61 -30.73 -25.34
CA ASP A 4 69.13 -29.93 -26.45
C ASP A 4 68.67 -28.54 -26.00
N ASP A 5 69.38 -27.49 -26.38
CA ASP A 5 68.88 -26.12 -26.33
C ASP A 5 68.30 -25.72 -27.70
N LYS A 6 66.97 -25.81 -27.85
CA LYS A 6 66.23 -25.16 -28.94
C LYS A 6 65.95 -23.71 -28.57
N PRO A 7 66.43 -22.69 -29.32
CA PRO A 7 65.99 -21.33 -29.08
C PRO A 7 64.56 -21.14 -29.62
N LEU A 8 63.67 -20.67 -28.72
CA LEU A 8 62.35 -20.16 -29.02
C LEU A 8 62.45 -19.06 -30.10
N SER A 9 61.85 -19.33 -31.25
CA SER A 9 61.72 -18.40 -32.38
C SER A 9 61.02 -17.12 -31.95
N SER A 10 61.80 -16.06 -31.70
CA SER A 10 61.28 -14.71 -31.53
C SER A 10 60.69 -14.25 -32.87
N LYS A 11 59.36 -14.11 -32.93
CA LYS A 11 58.64 -13.60 -34.10
C LYS A 11 59.12 -12.17 -34.39
N SER A 12 60.06 -12.06 -35.33
CA SER A 12 60.58 -10.82 -35.89
C SER A 12 59.42 -9.97 -36.43
N ARG A 13 59.14 -8.83 -35.78
CA ARG A 13 58.26 -7.78 -36.33
C ARG A 13 58.99 -7.09 -37.47
N ARG A 14 58.96 -7.68 -38.66
CA ARG A 14 59.42 -7.00 -39.88
C ARG A 14 58.45 -5.86 -40.17
N LYS A 15 58.94 -4.61 -40.12
CA LYS A 15 58.21 -3.45 -40.64
C LYS A 15 58.34 -3.51 -42.16
N ALA A 16 57.25 -3.82 -42.87
CA ALA A 16 57.23 -3.64 -44.31
C ALA A 16 57.20 -2.13 -44.61
N ASN A 17 58.07 -1.67 -45.51
CA ASN A 17 58.03 -0.30 -45.99
C ASN A 17 56.82 -0.16 -46.92
N ILE A 18 55.74 0.41 -46.41
CA ILE A 18 54.49 0.61 -47.13
C ILE A 18 54.61 1.94 -47.89
N THR A 19 54.65 1.89 -49.21
CA THR A 19 54.85 3.08 -50.06
C THR A 19 53.56 3.59 -50.70
N SER A 20 52.42 2.90 -50.54
CA SER A 20 51.13 3.32 -51.07
C SER A 20 50.00 3.29 -50.03
N PHE A 21 49.03 4.18 -50.17
CA PHE A 21 47.88 4.29 -49.25
C PHE A 21 46.97 3.04 -49.30
N ALA A 22 46.84 2.41 -50.46
CA ALA A 22 46.06 1.18 -50.63
C ALA A 22 46.68 0.00 -49.86
N ASP A 23 48.02 -0.09 -49.86
CA ASP A 23 48.74 -1.12 -49.10
C ASP A 23 48.59 -0.91 -47.58
N LEU A 24 48.49 0.35 -47.14
CA LEU A 24 48.24 0.67 -45.74
C LEU A 24 46.83 0.28 -45.31
N GLN A 25 45.82 0.52 -46.16
CA GLN A 25 44.45 0.11 -45.88
C GLN A 25 44.32 -1.42 -45.82
N THR A 26 44.95 -2.14 -46.74
CA THR A 26 44.93 -3.60 -46.76
C THR A 26 45.70 -4.19 -45.58
N GLU A 27 46.83 -3.59 -45.18
CA GLU A 27 47.56 -4.01 -43.97
C GLU A 27 46.75 -3.75 -42.68
N ILE A 28 46.06 -2.62 -42.58
CA ILE A 28 45.19 -2.33 -41.43
C ILE A 28 44.06 -3.34 -41.34
N LEU A 29 43.39 -3.66 -42.45
CA LEU A 29 42.32 -4.66 -42.47
C LEU A 29 42.86 -6.04 -42.11
N TYR A 30 43.99 -6.43 -42.68
CA TYR A 30 44.66 -7.69 -42.35
C TYR A 30 45.03 -7.77 -40.86
N ARG A 31 45.65 -6.72 -40.30
CA ARG A 31 45.97 -6.63 -38.87
C ARG A 31 44.73 -6.66 -37.98
N SER A 32 43.64 -6.01 -38.40
CA SER A 32 42.39 -6.02 -37.63
C SER A 32 41.79 -7.43 -37.57
N ARG A 33 41.89 -8.19 -38.67
CA ARG A 33 41.38 -9.55 -38.77
C ARG A 33 42.23 -10.55 -38.01
N VAL A 34 43.56 -10.47 -38.15
CA VAL A 34 44.50 -11.28 -37.36
C VAL A 34 44.35 -10.97 -35.86
N SER A 35 44.15 -9.71 -35.46
CA SER A 35 43.91 -9.36 -34.05
C SER A 35 42.58 -9.93 -33.54
N ALA A 36 41.52 -9.91 -34.36
CA ALA A 36 40.26 -10.56 -34.00
C ALA A 36 40.45 -12.08 -33.84
N GLU A 37 41.15 -12.72 -34.76
CA GLU A 37 41.41 -14.16 -34.74
C GLU A 37 42.31 -14.59 -33.57
N THR A 38 43.35 -13.82 -33.21
CA THR A 38 44.16 -14.10 -32.00
C THR A 38 43.36 -13.92 -30.70
N ASN A 39 42.40 -12.99 -30.67
CA ASN A 39 41.52 -12.80 -29.52
C ASN A 39 40.47 -13.91 -29.36
N PHE A 40 40.22 -14.70 -30.42
CA PHE A 40 39.33 -15.87 -30.37
C PHE A 40 40.08 -17.21 -30.24
N ALA A 41 41.31 -17.31 -30.74
CA ALA A 41 42.10 -18.53 -30.72
C ALA A 41 42.93 -18.72 -29.43
N ASP A 42 43.37 -17.65 -28.78
CA ASP A 42 44.10 -17.72 -27.50
C ASP A 42 43.12 -17.71 -26.31
N GLY A 43 42.37 -18.80 -26.17
CA GLY A 43 41.49 -19.06 -25.01
C GLY A 43 42.23 -19.23 -23.67
N GLU A 44 43.56 -19.16 -23.66
CA GLU A 44 44.40 -19.34 -22.47
C GLU A 44 45.65 -18.46 -22.51
N ILE A 45 45.55 -17.13 -22.55
CA ILE A 45 46.65 -16.26 -22.10
C ILE A 45 46.08 -15.03 -21.38
N ASN A 46 46.53 -14.84 -20.13
CA ASN A 46 46.38 -13.67 -19.26
C ASN A 46 45.06 -13.48 -18.50
N ARG A 47 44.84 -14.39 -17.55
CA ARG A 47 44.19 -14.08 -16.25
C ARG A 47 45.08 -13.18 -15.39
N THR A 48 45.54 -12.05 -15.92
CA THR A 48 46.19 -11.02 -15.12
C THR A 48 45.11 -10.10 -14.57
N LYS A 49 44.92 -10.26 -13.26
CA LYS A 49 44.27 -9.36 -12.30
C LYS A 49 43.87 -8.00 -12.90
N ASN A 50 42.55 -7.78 -12.96
CA ASN A 50 41.85 -6.50 -13.16
C ASN A 50 41.49 -6.12 -14.61
N ASN A 51 40.66 -6.93 -15.28
CA ASN A 51 39.80 -6.41 -16.36
C ASN A 51 38.38 -6.22 -15.82
N ILE A 52 38.13 -5.05 -15.21
CA ILE A 52 36.86 -4.65 -14.56
C ILE A 52 35.69 -4.52 -15.57
N LEU A 53 35.97 -4.56 -16.88
CA LEU A 53 34.97 -4.35 -17.93
C LEU A 53 34.30 -5.63 -18.48
N GLN A 54 34.82 -6.82 -18.22
CA GLN A 54 34.28 -8.05 -18.81
C GLN A 54 33.52 -8.88 -17.78
N MET A 55 32.18 -8.82 -17.85
CA MET A 55 31.31 -9.66 -17.03
C MET A 55 31.48 -11.13 -17.41
N THR A 56 31.57 -12.00 -16.42
CA THR A 56 31.60 -13.44 -16.69
C THR A 56 30.27 -13.91 -17.29
N LYS A 57 30.28 -14.98 -18.10
CA LYS A 57 29.05 -15.56 -18.69
C LYS A 57 28.00 -15.91 -17.62
N ALA A 58 28.45 -16.42 -16.48
CA ALA A 58 27.58 -16.74 -15.34
C ALA A 58 26.94 -15.48 -14.73
N GLU A 59 27.72 -14.40 -14.60
CA GLU A 59 27.23 -13.12 -14.09
C GLU A 59 26.23 -12.46 -15.05
N LYS A 60 26.45 -12.56 -16.36
CA LYS A 60 25.48 -12.11 -17.37
C LYS A 60 24.15 -12.86 -17.25
N GLN A 61 24.19 -14.18 -17.10
CA GLN A 61 22.97 -14.98 -16.90
C GLN A 61 22.25 -14.64 -15.59
N ALA A 62 22.99 -14.35 -14.51
CA ALA A 62 22.40 -13.90 -13.26
C ALA A 62 21.72 -12.52 -13.41
N LYS A 63 22.35 -11.59 -14.14
CA LYS A 63 21.76 -10.29 -14.47
C LYS A 63 20.51 -10.42 -15.35
N ASP A 64 20.53 -11.32 -16.33
CA ASP A 64 19.37 -11.56 -17.19
C ASP A 64 18.18 -12.11 -16.37
N LYS A 65 18.42 -13.11 -15.51
CA LYS A 65 17.38 -13.65 -14.60
C LYS A 65 16.80 -12.60 -13.67
N THR A 66 17.65 -11.77 -13.06
CA THR A 66 17.18 -10.69 -12.17
C THR A 66 16.44 -9.59 -12.95
N SER A 67 16.85 -9.31 -14.19
CA SER A 67 16.16 -8.36 -15.07
C SER A 67 14.77 -8.88 -15.49
N LEU A 68 14.64 -10.16 -15.79
CA LEU A 68 13.37 -10.81 -16.12
C LEU A 68 12.44 -10.79 -14.90
N ALA A 69 12.93 -11.21 -13.74
CA ALA A 69 12.17 -11.14 -12.50
C ALA A 69 11.73 -9.70 -12.15
N ARG A 70 12.57 -8.69 -12.46
CA ARG A 70 12.21 -7.28 -12.31
C ARG A 70 11.10 -6.87 -13.29
N LYS A 71 11.20 -7.29 -14.56
CA LYS A 71 10.17 -7.01 -15.58
C LYS A 71 8.83 -7.65 -15.21
N GLU A 72 8.82 -8.88 -14.74
CA GLU A 72 7.60 -9.56 -14.27
C GLU A 72 6.96 -8.83 -13.08
N ARG A 73 7.76 -8.37 -12.11
CA ARG A 73 7.24 -7.55 -11.00
C ARG A 73 6.65 -6.23 -11.49
N ILE A 74 7.30 -5.57 -12.44
CA ILE A 74 6.80 -4.32 -13.04
C ILE A 74 5.51 -4.58 -13.80
N GLN A 75 5.42 -5.66 -14.58
CA GLN A 75 4.20 -6.04 -15.29
C GLN A 75 3.06 -6.34 -14.33
N LYS A 76 3.31 -7.13 -13.27
CA LYS A 76 2.30 -7.40 -12.23
C LYS A 76 1.82 -6.12 -11.54
N ALA A 77 2.72 -5.18 -11.27
CA ALA A 77 2.36 -3.88 -10.71
C ALA A 77 1.54 -3.04 -11.70
N ALA A 78 1.91 -3.03 -12.99
CA ALA A 78 1.17 -2.32 -14.03
C ALA A 78 -0.24 -2.90 -14.23
N ASP A 79 -0.39 -4.22 -14.19
CA ASP A 79 -1.70 -4.89 -14.29
C ASP A 79 -2.56 -4.62 -13.05
N ALA A 80 -1.96 -4.51 -11.86
CA ALA A 80 -2.67 -4.10 -10.65
C ALA A 80 -3.20 -2.67 -10.76
N VAL A 81 -2.37 -1.71 -11.21
CA VAL A 81 -2.78 -0.32 -11.44
C VAL A 81 -3.90 -0.22 -12.48
N ARG A 82 -3.83 -1.00 -13.57
CA ARG A 82 -4.90 -1.04 -14.58
C ARG A 82 -6.24 -1.49 -13.99
N LYS A 83 -6.24 -2.49 -13.12
CA LYS A 83 -7.47 -2.94 -12.42
C LYS A 83 -8.01 -1.88 -11.47
N GLU A 84 -7.13 -1.20 -10.74
CA GLU A 84 -7.51 -0.08 -9.88
C GLU A 84 -8.13 1.07 -10.69
N ASP A 85 -7.57 1.39 -11.86
CA ASP A 85 -8.12 2.38 -12.79
C ASP A 85 -9.50 1.96 -13.32
N GLU A 86 -9.68 0.70 -13.71
CA GLU A 86 -10.98 0.15 -14.14
C GLU A 86 -12.03 0.26 -13.03
N ASP A 87 -11.68 -0.15 -11.81
CA ASP A 87 -12.55 -0.05 -10.63
C ASP A 87 -12.91 1.41 -10.32
N TYR A 88 -11.96 2.32 -10.46
CA TYR A 88 -12.19 3.75 -10.30
C TYR A 88 -13.20 4.27 -11.33
N GLN A 89 -13.07 3.86 -12.60
CA GLN A 89 -14.02 4.24 -13.66
C GLN A 89 -15.43 3.69 -13.38
N LEU A 90 -15.54 2.44 -12.90
CA LEU A 90 -16.83 1.85 -12.52
C LEU A 90 -17.48 2.62 -11.36
N ARG A 91 -16.71 2.94 -10.32
CA ARG A 91 -17.20 3.77 -9.20
C ARG A 91 -17.62 5.15 -9.68
N LYS A 92 -16.86 5.76 -10.58
CA LYS A 92 -17.21 7.05 -11.17
C LYS A 92 -18.54 6.98 -11.93
N ARG A 93 -18.72 5.98 -12.81
CA ARG A 93 -19.98 5.76 -13.55
C ARG A 93 -21.17 5.56 -12.61
N THR A 94 -21.04 4.69 -11.61
CA THR A 94 -22.12 4.46 -10.63
C THR A 94 -22.45 5.72 -9.82
N MET A 95 -21.46 6.56 -9.50
CA MET A 95 -21.69 7.83 -8.83
C MET A 95 -22.38 8.85 -9.77
N GLU A 96 -22.00 8.89 -11.05
CA GLU A 96 -22.67 9.71 -12.06
C GLU A 96 -24.13 9.25 -12.30
N GLU A 97 -24.39 7.94 -12.36
CA GLU A 97 -25.73 7.37 -12.47
C GLU A 97 -26.58 7.71 -11.24
N LYS A 98 -26.02 7.58 -10.02
CA LYS A 98 -26.69 8.01 -8.79
C LYS A 98 -26.97 9.51 -8.79
N ALA A 99 -26.01 10.33 -9.23
CA ALA A 99 -26.19 11.78 -9.32
C ALA A 99 -27.34 12.14 -10.29
N LYS A 100 -27.37 11.51 -11.47
CA LYS A 100 -28.49 11.66 -12.42
C LYS A 100 -29.82 11.23 -11.81
N LEU A 101 -29.83 10.14 -11.03
CA LEU A 101 -31.03 9.69 -10.33
C LEU A 101 -31.49 10.71 -9.27
N TYR A 102 -30.57 11.30 -8.51
CA TYR A 102 -30.88 12.38 -7.58
C TYR A 102 -31.37 13.65 -8.28
N GLU A 103 -30.82 14.01 -9.44
CA GLU A 103 -31.31 15.14 -10.24
C GLU A 103 -32.72 14.89 -10.76
N ARG A 104 -33.02 13.69 -11.26
CA ARG A 104 -34.38 13.28 -11.67
C ARG A 104 -35.35 13.34 -10.51
N LEU A 105 -34.98 12.79 -9.35
CA LEU A 105 -35.76 12.88 -8.12
C LEU A 105 -36.02 14.33 -7.69
N LYS A 106 -34.99 15.19 -7.76
CA LYS A 106 -35.11 16.61 -7.42
C LYS A 106 -36.01 17.35 -8.40
N SER A 107 -36.01 16.96 -9.67
CA SER A 107 -36.92 17.50 -10.69
C SER A 107 -38.37 17.03 -10.54
N GLY A 108 -38.64 16.11 -9.60
CA GLY A 108 -39.99 15.59 -9.31
C GLY A 108 -40.43 14.48 -10.25
N GLU A 109 -39.51 13.90 -11.04
CA GLU A 109 -39.80 12.73 -11.88
C GLU A 109 -40.08 11.52 -10.98
N ARG A 110 -41.21 10.84 -11.22
CA ARG A 110 -41.59 9.66 -10.43
C ARG A 110 -40.57 8.55 -10.66
N LEU A 111 -40.10 7.92 -9.58
CA LEU A 111 -39.32 6.70 -9.68
C LEU A 111 -40.21 5.62 -10.31
N VAL A 112 -39.78 5.11 -11.45
CA VAL A 112 -40.43 4.00 -12.15
C VAL A 112 -39.32 3.00 -12.48
N TYR A 113 -39.57 1.70 -12.30
CA TYR A 113 -38.65 0.68 -12.79
C TYR A 113 -38.59 0.73 -14.33
N GLU A 114 -37.58 0.10 -14.95
CA GLU A 114 -37.47 0.03 -16.41
C GLU A 114 -38.72 -0.56 -17.08
N ASP A 115 -39.48 -1.39 -16.34
CA ASP A 115 -40.73 -2.03 -16.77
C ASP A 115 -41.99 -1.14 -16.63
N GLY A 116 -41.85 0.13 -16.22
CA GLY A 116 -43.01 1.02 -16.04
C GLY A 116 -43.79 0.81 -14.74
N THR A 117 -43.35 -0.14 -13.89
CA THR A 117 -44.00 -0.47 -12.62
C THR A 117 -43.57 0.50 -11.51
N LYS A 118 -44.53 0.86 -10.65
CA LYS A 118 -44.25 1.70 -9.48
C LYS A 118 -43.34 0.92 -8.51
N PRO A 119 -42.35 1.57 -7.89
CA PRO A 119 -41.53 0.93 -6.86
C PRO A 119 -42.37 0.47 -5.67
N ASP A 120 -42.17 -0.78 -5.27
CA ASP A 120 -42.78 -1.36 -4.08
C ASP A 120 -42.17 -0.71 -2.84
N TYR A 121 -42.93 0.20 -2.23
CA TYR A 121 -42.57 0.80 -0.95
C TYR A 121 -43.05 -0.11 0.18
N LEU A 122 -42.26 -0.20 1.25
CA LEU A 122 -42.65 -0.90 2.48
C LEU A 122 -43.89 -0.28 3.16
N VAL A 123 -44.23 0.96 2.78
CA VAL A 123 -45.38 1.71 3.29
C VAL A 123 -46.25 2.13 2.11
N ASP A 124 -47.51 1.68 2.10
CA ASP A 124 -48.51 2.10 1.13
C ASP A 124 -48.91 3.57 1.39
N PHE A 125 -48.32 4.50 0.62
CA PHE A 125 -48.66 5.92 0.72
C PHE A 125 -50.11 6.22 0.28
N ASP A 126 -50.71 5.35 -0.52
CA ASP A 126 -52.08 5.50 -1.04
C ASP A 126 -53.16 5.11 -0.01
N ARG A 127 -52.79 4.53 1.14
CA ARG A 127 -53.75 4.02 2.13
C ARG A 127 -54.36 5.10 3.05
N ARG A 128 -53.93 6.36 2.91
CA ARG A 128 -54.31 7.47 3.80
C ARG A 128 -55.38 8.42 3.22
N GLU A 129 -56.13 8.01 2.20
CA GLU A 129 -57.38 8.70 1.87
C GLU A 129 -58.45 8.36 2.92
N ARG A 130 -58.51 9.20 3.96
CA ARG A 130 -59.50 9.15 5.04
C ARG A 130 -60.87 9.57 4.47
N SER A 131 -61.63 8.62 3.96
CA SER A 131 -63.06 8.81 3.67
C SER A 131 -63.79 9.26 4.95
N PRO A 132 -64.58 10.35 4.95
CA PRO A 132 -65.33 10.77 6.14
C PRO A 132 -66.49 9.81 6.40
N SER A 133 -66.32 8.88 7.35
CA SER A 133 -67.41 8.01 7.82
C SER A 133 -68.19 8.70 8.97
N PRO A 134 -69.53 8.62 8.99
CA PRO A 134 -70.39 9.27 10.00
C PRO A 134 -70.30 8.57 11.37
N PRO A 135 -70.82 9.20 12.46
CA PRO A 135 -70.58 8.78 13.83
C PRO A 135 -71.26 7.43 14.14
N ARG A 136 -70.47 6.43 14.54
CA ARG A 136 -70.94 5.13 14.99
C ARG A 136 -71.58 5.25 16.38
N ARG A 137 -72.91 5.30 16.41
CA ARG A 137 -73.74 5.05 17.58
C ARG A 137 -73.83 3.53 17.81
N SER A 138 -73.50 3.11 19.04
CA SER A 138 -73.90 1.87 19.73
C SER A 138 -74.24 0.63 18.88
N GLN A 139 -73.38 -0.40 18.91
CA GLN A 139 -73.84 -1.77 18.63
C GLN A 139 -73.30 -2.79 19.65
N SER A 140 -74.28 -3.53 20.16
CA SER A 140 -74.27 -4.60 21.15
C SER A 140 -73.46 -5.84 20.71
N PRO A 141 -72.84 -6.60 21.65
CA PRO A 141 -72.02 -7.77 21.33
C PRO A 141 -72.89 -9.03 21.27
N ARG A 142 -73.83 -9.12 20.33
CA ARG A 142 -74.57 -10.37 20.08
C ARG A 142 -75.03 -10.43 18.63
N GLN A 143 -74.11 -10.75 17.73
CA GLN A 143 -74.32 -11.52 16.49
C GLN A 143 -73.02 -11.51 15.66
N ARG A 144 -72.10 -12.41 16.00
CA ARG A 144 -70.98 -12.79 15.13
C ARG A 144 -70.79 -14.30 15.18
N SER A 145 -71.76 -15.01 14.62
CA SER A 145 -71.61 -16.41 14.29
C SER A 145 -72.41 -16.69 13.02
N ARG A 146 -71.76 -16.48 11.87
CA ARG A 146 -71.86 -17.34 10.67
C ARG A 146 -71.07 -16.73 9.50
N SER A 147 -70.42 -17.62 8.74
CA SER A 147 -69.56 -17.41 7.56
C SER A 147 -68.11 -16.98 7.83
N ARG A 148 -67.27 -17.92 8.30
CA ARG A 148 -65.83 -17.92 8.01
C ARG A 148 -65.63 -18.76 6.74
N SER A 149 -65.13 -18.14 5.67
CA SER A 149 -64.72 -18.88 4.48
C SER A 149 -63.43 -19.67 4.79
N PRO A 150 -63.16 -20.80 4.13
CA PRO A 150 -61.92 -21.56 4.31
C PRO A 150 -60.61 -20.82 3.95
N ARG A 151 -60.66 -19.59 3.41
CA ARG A 151 -59.47 -18.82 3.01
C ARG A 151 -58.84 -17.94 4.10
N ASP A 152 -59.48 -17.80 5.27
CA ASP A 152 -59.02 -16.89 6.33
C ASP A 152 -58.27 -17.60 7.48
N ARG A 153 -57.90 -18.88 7.34
CA ARG A 153 -57.19 -19.62 8.39
C ARG A 153 -55.67 -19.41 8.41
N ASP A 154 -55.09 -18.88 7.34
CA ASP A 154 -53.62 -18.74 7.22
C ASP A 154 -53.10 -17.36 7.66
N ARG A 155 -53.94 -16.54 8.33
CA ARG A 155 -53.61 -15.14 8.64
C ARG A 155 -53.51 -14.79 10.13
N ASP A 156 -53.79 -15.73 11.03
CA ASP A 156 -53.73 -15.51 12.48
C ASP A 156 -52.49 -16.13 13.15
N GLU A 157 -51.55 -16.68 12.37
CA GLU A 157 -50.27 -17.15 12.91
C GLU A 157 -49.33 -15.95 13.03
N ALA A 158 -49.39 -15.28 14.18
CA ALA A 158 -48.45 -14.23 14.54
C ALA A 158 -47.02 -14.78 14.35
N PRO A 159 -46.16 -14.09 13.58
CA PRO A 159 -44.77 -14.54 13.42
C PRO A 159 -44.13 -14.63 14.81
N PRO A 160 -43.35 -15.70 15.09
CA PRO A 160 -42.69 -15.84 16.38
C PRO A 160 -41.91 -14.56 16.69
N PRO A 161 -41.88 -14.12 17.96
CA PRO A 161 -41.13 -12.93 18.35
C PRO A 161 -39.69 -13.11 17.84
N ARG A 162 -39.21 -12.12 17.07
CA ARG A 162 -37.83 -12.14 16.55
C ARG A 162 -36.90 -12.35 17.74
N PRO A 163 -35.98 -13.32 17.71
CA PRO A 163 -35.04 -13.50 18.80
C PRO A 163 -34.30 -12.17 19.00
N LEU A 164 -34.19 -11.74 20.27
CA LEU A 164 -33.35 -10.61 20.64
C LEU A 164 -31.97 -10.84 20.03
N ILE A 165 -31.47 -9.86 19.27
CA ILE A 165 -30.15 -9.93 18.67
C ILE A 165 -29.15 -9.97 19.83
N VAL A 166 -28.70 -11.17 20.18
CA VAL A 166 -27.59 -11.37 21.11
C VAL A 166 -26.34 -10.99 20.34
N HIS A 167 -25.83 -9.78 20.57
CA HIS A 167 -24.68 -9.21 19.87
C HIS A 167 -23.33 -9.90 20.18
N TYR A 168 -23.34 -10.95 20.99
CA TYR A 168 -22.13 -11.68 21.37
C TYR A 168 -22.35 -13.18 21.20
N ASP A 169 -21.81 -13.73 20.12
CA ASP A 169 -21.65 -15.16 19.93
C ASP A 169 -20.18 -15.52 20.20
N PRO A 170 -19.86 -16.23 21.30
CA PRO A 170 -18.49 -16.69 21.61
C PRO A 170 -17.89 -17.55 20.49
N SER A 171 -18.71 -18.02 19.55
CA SER A 171 -18.28 -18.77 18.37
C SER A 171 -17.63 -17.86 17.29
N GLU A 172 -17.94 -16.56 17.26
CA GLU A 172 -17.35 -15.61 16.30
C GLU A 172 -15.85 -15.38 16.56
N ASP A 173 -15.41 -15.48 17.82
CA ASP A 173 -13.99 -15.31 18.19
C ASP A 173 -13.10 -16.42 17.59
N LYS A 174 -13.68 -17.56 17.23
CA LYS A 174 -12.93 -18.68 16.61
C LYS A 174 -12.46 -18.39 15.18
N GLY A 175 -13.00 -17.35 14.54
CA GLY A 175 -12.61 -16.91 13.19
C GLY A 175 -11.97 -15.51 13.13
N ARG A 176 -11.87 -14.80 14.26
CA ARG A 176 -11.27 -13.47 14.30
C ARG A 176 -9.74 -13.60 14.34
N ILE A 177 -9.08 -12.99 13.35
CA ILE A 177 -7.63 -12.83 13.36
C ILE A 177 -7.31 -11.71 14.34
N PHE A 178 -7.08 -12.07 15.59
CA PHE A 178 -6.59 -11.13 16.57
C PHE A 178 -5.17 -10.68 16.18
N GLY A 179 -4.82 -9.42 16.47
CA GLY A 179 -3.49 -8.89 16.15
C GLY A 179 -2.35 -9.66 16.83
N ALA A 180 -1.11 -9.41 16.44
CA ALA A 180 0.08 -10.15 16.90
C ALA A 180 0.27 -10.24 18.43
N ALA A 181 -0.40 -9.40 19.22
CA ALA A 181 -0.42 -9.45 20.67
C ALA A 181 -1.30 -10.57 21.27
N HIS A 182 -2.15 -11.22 20.48
CA HIS A 182 -3.14 -12.17 20.97
C HIS A 182 -2.80 -13.59 20.49
N VAL A 183 -1.73 -14.15 21.08
CA VAL A 183 -1.41 -15.56 20.94
C VAL A 183 -2.02 -16.29 22.14
N PRO A 184 -2.98 -17.22 21.96
CA PRO A 184 -3.50 -18.00 23.08
C PRO A 184 -2.36 -18.82 23.68
N LEU A 185 -2.09 -18.58 24.96
CA LEU A 185 -1.14 -19.37 25.73
C LEU A 185 -1.82 -20.68 26.16
N PRO A 186 -1.09 -21.81 26.19
CA PRO A 186 -1.61 -23.05 26.74
C PRO A 186 -1.96 -22.89 28.22
N GLN A 187 -2.88 -23.71 28.70
CA GLN A 187 -3.35 -23.69 30.09
C GLN A 187 -2.35 -24.35 31.04
N ASP A 188 -1.54 -25.28 30.54
CA ASP A 188 -0.48 -25.95 31.30
C ASP A 188 0.69 -24.99 31.51
N GLU A 189 1.13 -24.84 32.76
CA GLU A 189 2.12 -23.82 33.14
C GLU A 189 3.49 -24.09 32.51
N ASP A 190 3.92 -25.34 32.41
CA ASP A 190 5.20 -25.71 31.78
C ASP A 190 5.21 -25.41 30.27
N GLU A 191 4.09 -25.69 29.59
CA GLU A 191 3.94 -25.37 28.16
C GLU A 191 3.83 -23.86 27.94
N ARG A 192 3.18 -23.16 28.87
CA ARG A 192 3.02 -21.71 28.85
C ARG A 192 4.37 -21.03 28.98
N GLN A 193 5.21 -21.46 29.92
CA GLN A 193 6.55 -20.91 30.10
C GLN A 193 7.45 -21.16 28.88
N LYS A 194 7.40 -22.35 28.29
CA LYS A 194 8.13 -22.65 27.04
C LYS A 194 7.70 -21.74 25.90
N LYS A 195 6.39 -21.53 25.73
CA LYS A 195 5.85 -20.67 24.69
C LYS A 195 6.19 -19.20 24.90
N ILE A 196 6.21 -18.72 26.16
CA ILE A 196 6.66 -17.38 26.50
C ILE A 196 8.14 -17.20 26.15
N ALA A 197 9.01 -18.14 26.54
CA ALA A 197 10.43 -18.09 26.23
C ALA A 197 10.69 -18.10 24.71
N GLU A 198 9.92 -18.86 23.94
CA GLU A 198 9.98 -18.84 22.48
C GLU A 198 9.61 -17.47 21.90
N LEU A 199 8.53 -16.85 22.39
CA LEU A 199 8.08 -15.53 21.94
C LEU A 199 9.10 -14.43 22.30
N GLU A 200 9.74 -14.53 23.46
CA GLU A 200 10.82 -13.63 23.87
C GLU A 200 12.04 -13.77 22.96
N ALA A 201 12.45 -15.01 22.65
CA ALA A 201 13.55 -15.27 21.72
C ALA A 201 13.27 -14.72 20.31
N LEU A 202 12.05 -14.88 19.80
CA LEU A 202 11.63 -14.30 18.51
C LEU A 202 11.61 -12.77 18.54
N THR A 203 11.25 -12.17 19.67
CA THR A 203 11.24 -10.71 19.86
C THR A 203 12.67 -10.16 19.83
N LEU A 204 13.60 -10.80 20.55
CA LEU A 204 15.01 -10.44 20.54
C LEU A 204 15.63 -10.59 19.16
N ALA A 205 15.38 -11.71 18.46
CA ALA A 205 15.85 -11.92 17.10
C ALA A 205 15.30 -10.85 16.11
N THR A 206 14.04 -10.46 16.27
CA THR A 206 13.44 -9.40 15.46
C THR A 206 14.06 -8.03 15.78
N PHE A 207 14.37 -7.76 17.05
CA PHE A 207 15.05 -6.55 17.46
C PHE A 207 16.47 -6.48 16.86
N GLU A 208 17.26 -7.54 16.99
CA GLU A 208 18.62 -7.62 16.43
C GLU A 208 18.63 -7.44 14.92
N THR A 209 17.73 -8.10 14.20
CA THR A 209 17.63 -7.95 12.74
C THR A 209 17.24 -6.54 12.33
N ARG A 210 16.34 -5.87 13.08
CA ARG A 210 15.99 -4.46 12.85
C ARG A 210 17.19 -3.55 13.12
N GLN A 211 17.92 -3.77 14.21
CA GLN A 211 19.13 -3.00 14.52
C GLN A 211 20.20 -3.18 13.45
N ARG A 212 20.42 -4.41 12.98
CA ARG A 212 21.36 -4.70 11.89
C ARG A 212 20.97 -3.98 10.60
N ARG A 213 19.70 -4.07 10.20
CA ARG A 213 19.18 -3.36 9.01
C ARG A 213 19.29 -1.84 9.15
N LYS A 214 19.06 -1.29 10.35
CA LYS A 214 19.22 0.14 10.63
C LYS A 214 20.67 0.57 10.42
N LYS A 215 21.63 -0.21 10.94
CA LYS A 215 23.08 0.04 10.76
C LYS A 215 23.51 -0.11 9.30
N GLU A 216 23.05 -1.17 8.61
CA GLU A 216 23.33 -1.37 7.17
C GLU A 216 22.81 -0.18 6.35
N ARG A 217 21.57 0.28 6.63
CA ARG A 217 21.00 1.45 5.97
C ARG A 217 21.79 2.73 6.25
N SER A 218 22.20 2.98 7.49
CA SER A 218 22.99 4.18 7.82
C SER A 218 24.35 4.17 7.11
N VAL A 219 25.01 3.02 7.02
CA VAL A 219 26.26 2.86 6.26
C VAL A 219 26.05 3.11 4.77
N GLU A 220 24.99 2.57 4.18
CA GLU A 220 24.66 2.85 2.77
C GLU A 220 24.36 4.33 2.50
N GLU A 221 23.66 4.99 3.41
CA GLU A 221 23.34 6.41 3.32
C GLU A 221 24.59 7.28 3.43
N ARG A 222 25.51 6.95 4.34
CA ARG A 222 26.83 7.59 4.43
C ARG A 222 27.63 7.43 3.14
N ALA A 223 27.76 6.20 2.61
CA ALA A 223 28.48 5.95 1.37
C ALA A 223 27.86 6.67 0.16
N LYS A 224 26.52 6.74 0.08
CA LYS A 224 25.82 7.52 -0.96
C LYS A 224 26.13 9.01 -0.83
N ARG A 225 26.15 9.56 0.39
CA ARG A 225 26.49 10.96 0.65
C ARG A 225 27.95 11.27 0.35
N GLU A 226 28.89 10.43 0.75
CA GLU A 226 30.31 10.57 0.41
C GLU A 226 30.51 10.63 -1.10
N ARG A 227 29.83 9.76 -1.86
CA ARG A 227 29.83 9.80 -3.32
C ARG A 227 29.26 11.10 -3.88
N LEU A 228 28.21 11.65 -3.26
CA LEU A 228 27.66 12.96 -3.64
C LEU A 228 28.62 14.10 -3.31
N ASN A 229 29.26 14.07 -2.14
CA ASN A 229 30.24 15.07 -1.72
C ASN A 229 31.44 15.08 -2.67
N PHE A 230 31.95 13.92 -3.06
CA PHE A 230 32.98 13.81 -4.10
C PHE A 230 32.57 14.49 -5.43
N ILE A 231 31.33 14.28 -5.89
CA ILE A 231 30.83 14.93 -7.10
C ILE A 231 30.65 16.45 -6.89
N ARG A 232 30.27 16.89 -5.68
CA ARG A 232 30.09 18.31 -5.34
C ARG A 232 31.43 19.04 -5.28
N GLU A 233 32.45 18.43 -4.69
CA GLU A 233 33.83 18.93 -4.68
C GLU A 233 34.36 19.12 -6.10
N LEU A 234 34.16 18.13 -6.98
CA LEU A 234 34.51 18.23 -8.40
C LEU A 234 33.80 19.39 -9.12
N LYS A 235 32.64 19.81 -8.61
CA LYS A 235 31.84 20.92 -9.17
C LYS A 235 32.03 22.23 -8.41
N GLY A 236 32.92 22.29 -7.42
CA GLY A 236 33.16 23.48 -6.60
C GLY A 236 32.00 23.85 -5.66
N LEU A 237 31.11 22.91 -5.35
CA LEU A 237 30.03 23.11 -4.37
C LEU A 237 30.47 22.69 -2.96
N PRO A 238 29.96 23.34 -1.90
CA PRO A 238 30.24 22.94 -0.52
C PRO A 238 29.72 21.52 -0.26
N PRO A 239 30.48 20.71 0.51
CA PRO A 239 30.07 19.35 0.87
C PRO A 239 28.81 19.40 1.75
N LEU A 240 27.99 18.35 1.66
CA LEU A 240 26.86 18.16 2.55
C LEU A 240 27.37 17.73 3.92
N GLU A 241 26.86 18.37 4.97
CA GLU A 241 27.16 18.04 6.36
C GLU A 241 26.76 16.59 6.68
N SER A 242 27.59 15.92 7.48
CA SER A 242 27.28 14.58 7.98
C SER A 242 26.14 14.67 8.98
N SER A 243 24.94 14.29 8.54
CA SER A 243 23.72 14.11 9.36
C SER A 243 23.85 13.06 10.49
N ASP A 244 25.07 12.59 10.78
CA ASP A 244 25.39 11.75 11.93
C ASP A 244 25.83 12.56 13.16
N GLU A 245 26.11 13.86 12.98
CA GLU A 245 26.07 14.77 14.11
C GLU A 245 24.63 14.81 14.60
N GLU A 246 24.47 14.57 15.89
CA GLU A 246 23.22 14.50 16.61
C GLU A 246 22.33 15.72 16.26
N GLU A 247 21.03 15.62 16.50
CA GLU A 247 20.09 16.75 16.43
C GLU A 247 20.41 17.85 17.48
N GLU A 248 21.68 18.21 17.64
CA GLU A 248 22.19 19.28 18.47
C GLU A 248 22.75 20.38 17.54
N ASP A 249 22.03 21.50 17.52
CA ASP A 249 22.50 22.80 17.04
C ASP A 249 22.60 23.02 15.52
N HIS A 250 21.54 22.74 14.77
CA HIS A 250 21.25 23.56 13.59
C HIS A 250 20.65 24.91 14.05
N PRO A 251 21.30 26.08 13.82
CA PRO A 251 20.74 27.41 14.09
C PRO A 251 19.61 27.82 13.13
N GLY A 252 18.91 26.84 12.54
CA GLY A 252 17.74 27.00 11.69
C GLY A 252 16.62 25.99 11.99
N ALA A 253 16.76 25.13 13.00
CA ALA A 253 15.70 24.18 13.39
C ALA A 253 14.61 24.81 14.26
N ASN A 254 14.85 26.03 14.79
CA ASN A 254 13.86 26.86 15.47
C ASN A 254 13.33 27.97 14.53
N ILE A 255 12.97 27.62 13.29
CA ILE A 255 12.12 28.54 12.52
C ILE A 255 10.76 28.51 13.20
N ASP A 256 10.41 29.60 13.89
CA ASP A 256 9.07 29.78 14.45
C ASP A 256 8.07 29.82 13.30
N LEU A 257 7.48 28.65 13.00
CA LEU A 257 6.49 28.47 11.93
C LEU A 257 5.26 29.35 12.13
N SER A 258 5.07 29.95 13.31
CA SER A 258 4.01 30.92 13.58
C SER A 258 4.31 32.33 13.04
N SER A 259 5.56 32.61 12.67
CA SER A 259 5.99 33.90 12.10
C SER A 259 5.80 34.01 10.58
N ILE A 260 5.56 32.88 9.90
CA ILE A 260 5.30 32.86 8.46
C ILE A 260 3.82 33.20 8.27
N PRO A 261 3.46 34.37 7.68
CA PRO A 261 2.07 34.70 7.44
C PRO A 261 1.49 33.67 6.46
N LEU A 262 0.53 32.87 6.94
CA LEU A 262 -0.20 31.96 6.06
C LEU A 262 -0.99 32.80 5.04
N PRO A 263 -1.04 32.36 3.76
CA PRO A 263 -1.92 32.99 2.78
C PRO A 263 -3.36 32.93 3.31
N ALA A 264 -4.13 34.01 3.07
CA ALA A 264 -5.51 34.09 3.51
C ALA A 264 -6.35 33.04 2.78
N ASP A 265 -6.54 31.88 3.40
CA ASP A 265 -7.42 30.82 2.92
C ASP A 265 -8.88 31.26 3.13
N PRO A 266 -9.67 31.51 2.06
CA PRO A 266 -11.07 31.95 2.19
C PRO A 266 -11.97 30.89 2.84
N ASP A 267 -11.48 29.65 2.94
CA ASP A 267 -12.20 28.51 3.52
C ASP A 267 -11.68 28.10 4.91
N ALA A 268 -10.72 28.82 5.49
CA ALA A 268 -10.15 28.48 6.81
C ALA A 268 -11.20 28.51 7.92
N GLU A 269 -12.11 29.48 7.88
CA GLU A 269 -13.21 29.60 8.86
C GLU A 269 -14.22 28.44 8.72
N ARG A 270 -14.56 28.04 7.48
CA ARG A 270 -15.41 26.86 7.24
C ARG A 270 -14.77 25.58 7.73
N ARG A 271 -13.48 25.36 7.48
CA ARG A 271 -12.77 24.18 7.97
C ARG A 271 -12.65 24.17 9.50
N ALA A 272 -12.35 25.30 10.13
CA ALA A 272 -12.30 25.41 11.58
C ALA A 272 -13.66 25.15 12.24
N GLU A 273 -14.76 25.62 11.64
CA GLU A 273 -16.11 25.28 12.08
C GLU A 273 -16.45 23.80 11.89
N GLU A 274 -16.07 23.22 10.76
CA GLU A 274 -16.26 21.81 10.48
C GLU A 274 -15.46 20.93 11.44
N GLU A 275 -14.21 21.27 11.76
CA GLU A 275 -13.38 20.56 12.74
C GLU A 275 -13.92 20.70 14.17
N ARG A 276 -14.44 21.87 14.54
CA ARG A 276 -15.16 22.06 15.81
C ARG A 276 -16.43 21.20 15.88
N LYS A 277 -17.16 21.06 14.76
CA LYS A 277 -18.34 20.19 14.64
C LYS A 277 -17.97 18.70 14.55
N LYS A 278 -16.76 18.36 14.07
CA LYS A 278 -16.25 16.99 13.83
C LYS A 278 -15.49 16.40 15.03
N LYS A 279 -15.27 17.17 16.10
CA LYS A 279 -15.05 16.60 17.44
C LYS A 279 -16.32 15.89 17.88
N PHE A 280 -16.49 14.67 17.39
CA PHE A 280 -17.46 13.71 17.86
C PHE A 280 -17.14 13.41 19.32
N GLU A 281 -17.82 14.12 20.23
CA GLU A 281 -18.05 13.60 21.57
C GLU A 281 -18.84 12.30 21.38
N ARG A 282 -18.12 11.19 21.48
CA ARG A 282 -18.70 9.85 21.46
C ARG A 282 -19.73 9.80 22.60
N GLU A 283 -20.94 9.28 22.36
CA GLU A 283 -22.08 9.48 23.29
C GLU A 283 -21.79 9.06 24.75
N TRP A 284 -20.88 8.11 24.97
CA TRP A 284 -20.40 7.70 26.30
C TRP A 284 -19.52 8.75 27.03
N ASP A 285 -18.87 9.68 26.31
CA ASP A 285 -18.04 10.75 26.88
C ASP A 285 -18.89 11.97 27.31
N ARG A 286 -20.11 12.12 26.79
CA ARG A 286 -21.05 13.17 27.23
C ARG A 286 -21.44 13.05 28.70
N GLY A 287 -21.49 11.82 29.23
CA GLY A 287 -21.77 11.55 30.65
C GLY A 287 -20.60 11.90 31.57
N LYS A 288 -19.36 11.64 31.14
CA LYS A 288 -18.15 11.85 31.96
C LYS A 288 -17.89 13.32 32.28
N MET A 289 -18.34 14.24 31.43
CA MET A 289 -18.20 15.68 31.67
C MET A 289 -19.06 16.17 32.85
N ARG A 290 -20.19 15.51 33.14
CA ARG A 290 -21.00 15.77 34.34
C ARG A 290 -20.30 15.24 35.60
N ASP A 291 -19.74 14.04 35.52
CA ASP A 291 -19.04 13.42 36.64
C ASP A 291 -17.66 14.04 36.91
N MET A 292 -17.04 14.74 35.96
CA MET A 292 -15.76 15.44 36.20
C MET A 292 -15.92 16.83 36.87
N GLN A 293 -17.14 17.31 37.11
CA GLN A 293 -17.37 18.62 37.72
C GLN A 293 -16.92 18.67 39.20
N TRP A 294 -16.96 17.54 39.92
CA TRP A 294 -16.46 17.50 41.31
C TRP A 294 -14.93 17.56 41.39
N VAL A 295 -14.23 17.06 40.37
CA VAL A 295 -12.75 17.13 40.26
C VAL A 295 -12.30 18.58 40.11
N LYS A 296 -13.01 19.36 39.27
CA LYS A 296 -12.73 20.80 39.08
C LYS A 296 -13.06 21.64 40.32
N ARG A 297 -14.01 21.22 41.15
CA ARG A 297 -14.35 21.89 42.42
C ARG A 297 -13.31 21.73 43.54
N LYS A 298 -12.38 20.78 43.43
CA LYS A 298 -11.27 20.59 44.38
C LYS A 298 -9.96 21.27 43.96
N ALA A 299 -9.89 21.82 42.74
CA ALA A 299 -8.71 22.48 42.19
C ALA A 299 -8.80 24.02 42.24
N LYS A 300 -9.68 24.55 43.09
CA LYS A 300 -9.83 25.97 43.43
C LYS A 300 -9.88 26.09 44.94
#